data_AF-A0A5Q4BMD3-F1
#
_entry.id   AF-A0A5Q4BMD3-F1
#
_cell.length_a   1.000
_cell.length_b   1.000
_cell.length_c   1.000
_cell.angle_alpha   90.00
_cell.angle_beta   90.00
_cell.angle_gamma   90.00
#
_symmetry.space_group_name_H-M   'P 1'
#
loop_
_entity.id
_entity.type
_entity.pdbx_description
1 polymer ?
#
loop_
_entity_poly.entity_id
_entity_poly.type
_entity_poly.pdbx_seq_one_letter_code
_entity_poly.pdbx_strand_id
1 'polypeptide(L)'
;MRGLNFLLFAGTALWGSVSGLALTFEAHHDGLNVNRRLDCYRTPDCQDLRAKQCRPGYTYVGWAKDSCHEQKPNSGRPICCNDDTVERFGVDANGKPRECIWRGTGPNCNGAGEEGEVVLFKSGNGGGPTESDQSQCSTGYKYFTCPLPGWDQMMAECRWTE
;
A
#
# COMPACT_ATOMS: atom_id res chain seq x y z
N MET A 1 56.48 35.18 -6.67
CA MET A 1 57.91 34.86 -6.52
C MET A 1 58.06 33.37 -6.22
N ARG A 2 58.81 32.66 -7.08
CA ARG A 2 59.47 31.34 -6.87
C ARG A 2 58.53 30.14 -6.58
N GLY A 3 58.56 29.04 -7.34
CA GLY A 3 59.40 28.65 -8.45
C GLY A 3 58.88 27.33 -9.02
N LEU A 4 58.82 27.26 -10.35
CA LEU A 4 58.55 26.06 -11.14
C LEU A 4 59.64 25.00 -10.84
N ASN A 5 59.23 23.78 -10.51
CA ASN A 5 60.07 22.60 -10.70
C ASN A 5 59.46 21.76 -11.83
N PHE A 6 60.08 21.86 -12.99
CA PHE A 6 59.89 20.97 -14.14
C PHE A 6 60.52 19.62 -13.78
N LEU A 7 59.72 18.57 -13.69
CA LEU A 7 60.19 17.20 -13.80
C LEU A 7 59.65 16.63 -15.11
N LEU A 8 60.50 16.68 -16.13
CA LEU A 8 60.37 15.90 -17.37
C LEU A 8 60.60 14.43 -17.02
N PHE A 9 59.52 13.66 -16.95
CA PHE A 9 59.60 12.21 -17.09
C PHE A 9 59.23 11.84 -18.53
N ALA A 10 60.26 11.58 -19.33
CA ALA A 10 60.14 10.74 -20.51
C ALA A 10 59.92 9.30 -20.01
N GLY A 11 58.72 8.78 -20.24
CA GLY A 11 58.34 7.42 -19.85
C GLY A 11 57.26 6.92 -20.80
N THR A 12 57.63 5.97 -21.64
CA THR A 12 56.86 5.41 -22.73
C THR A 12 55.52 4.80 -22.31
N ALA A 13 54.56 4.93 -23.22
CA ALA A 13 53.20 4.39 -23.16
C ALA A 13 53.12 2.94 -22.65
N LEU A 14 52.17 2.68 -21.76
CA LEU A 14 51.39 1.43 -21.66
C LEU A 14 50.15 1.70 -20.79
N TRP A 15 49.03 1.15 -21.24
CA TRP A 15 47.66 1.39 -20.79
C TRP A 15 47.41 1.09 -19.30
N GLY A 16 46.47 1.80 -18.67
CA GLY A 16 45.96 1.39 -17.35
C GLY A 16 45.12 2.43 -16.60
N SER A 17 43.88 2.61 -17.05
CA SER A 17 42.65 3.01 -16.33
C SER A 17 42.73 3.87 -15.06
N VAL A 18 42.12 5.06 -15.16
CA VAL A 18 41.70 5.94 -14.07
C VAL A 18 40.69 5.22 -13.18
N SER A 19 41.03 4.96 -11.92
CA SER A 19 40.05 4.55 -10.90
C SER A 19 39.22 5.76 -10.47
N GLY A 20 38.15 6.04 -11.22
CA GLY A 20 37.07 6.88 -10.72
C GLY A 20 36.32 6.11 -9.63
N LEU A 21 36.23 6.67 -8.42
CA LEU A 21 35.24 6.24 -7.44
C LEU A 21 33.85 6.58 -8.01
N ALA A 22 33.23 5.61 -8.67
CA ALA A 22 31.82 5.66 -9.00
C ALA A 22 31.05 5.34 -7.71
N LEU A 23 30.33 6.33 -7.18
CA LEU A 23 29.27 6.08 -6.20
C LEU A 23 28.17 5.32 -6.94
N THR A 24 28.20 3.99 -6.88
CA THR A 24 27.07 3.16 -7.28
C THR A 24 25.97 3.35 -6.25
N PHE A 25 24.99 4.20 -6.56
CA PHE A 25 23.69 4.16 -5.92
C PHE A 25 23.05 2.83 -6.37
N GLU A 26 23.27 1.77 -5.59
CA GLU A 26 22.49 0.54 -5.73
C GLU A 26 21.05 0.87 -5.33
N ALA A 27 20.23 1.22 -6.32
CA ALA A 27 18.80 1.15 -6.20
C ALA A 27 18.45 -0.32 -5.96
N HIS A 28 18.33 -0.70 -4.69
CA HIS A 28 17.84 -2.00 -4.29
C HIS A 28 16.36 -2.05 -4.68
N HIS A 29 16.10 -2.44 -5.92
CA HIS A 29 14.75 -2.77 -6.37
C HIS A 29 14.38 -4.11 -5.74
N ASP A 30 14.01 -4.05 -4.47
CA ASP A 30 13.20 -5.09 -3.86
C ASP A 30 11.90 -5.13 -4.67
N GLY A 31 11.86 -6.02 -5.65
CA GLY A 31 10.66 -6.28 -6.45
C GLY A 31 9.45 -6.35 -5.53
N LEU A 32 8.34 -5.75 -5.95
CA LEU A 32 7.17 -5.49 -5.11
C LEU A 32 6.64 -6.80 -4.50
N ASN A 33 7.15 -7.20 -3.34
CA ASN A 33 6.57 -8.27 -2.56
C ASN A 33 5.32 -7.68 -1.89
N VAL A 34 4.22 -7.73 -2.64
CA VAL A 34 2.91 -7.18 -2.22
C VAL A 34 2.51 -7.76 -0.86
N ASN A 35 2.84 -9.04 -0.59
CA ASN A 35 2.57 -9.69 0.70
C ASN A 35 3.42 -9.15 1.86
N ARG A 36 4.57 -8.53 1.59
CA ARG A 36 5.40 -7.87 2.63
C ARG A 36 5.04 -6.40 2.80
N ARG A 37 4.40 -5.76 1.81
CA ARG A 37 3.96 -4.34 1.88
C ARG A 37 2.53 -4.16 2.39
N LEU A 38 1.66 -5.15 2.23
CA LEU A 38 0.28 -5.14 2.71
C LEU A 38 0.09 -6.14 3.84
N ASP A 39 0.42 -5.70 5.05
CA ASP A 39 0.19 -6.46 6.27
C ASP A 39 -1.11 -5.98 6.93
N CYS A 40 -2.21 -6.65 6.59
CA CYS A 40 -3.53 -6.36 7.14
C CYS A 40 -4.25 -7.64 7.52
N TYR A 41 -5.07 -7.57 8.57
CA TYR A 41 -5.94 -8.66 8.98
C TYR A 41 -7.35 -8.17 9.30
N ARG A 42 -8.31 -9.08 9.14
CA ARG A 42 -9.66 -8.95 9.69
C ARG A 42 -9.76 -9.83 10.93
N THR A 43 -10.27 -9.29 12.03
CA THR A 43 -10.44 -10.08 13.25
C THR A 43 -11.37 -11.27 13.00
N PRO A 44 -11.14 -12.42 13.66
CA PRO A 44 -12.03 -13.57 13.53
C PRO A 44 -13.37 -13.33 14.26
N ASP A 45 -13.34 -12.54 15.33
CA ASP A 45 -14.48 -12.33 16.21
C ASP A 45 -15.22 -11.02 15.91
N CYS A 46 -16.51 -11.03 16.21
CA CYS A 46 -17.35 -9.85 16.23
C CYS A 46 -17.08 -9.03 17.47
N GLN A 47 -16.76 -7.75 17.28
CA GLN A 47 -16.39 -6.81 18.33
C GLN A 47 -17.30 -5.57 18.29
N ASP A 48 -17.37 -4.85 19.41
CA ASP A 48 -18.03 -3.55 19.45
C ASP A 48 -17.21 -2.52 18.66
N LEU A 49 -17.84 -1.93 17.65
CA LEU A 49 -17.18 -0.99 16.74
C LEU A 49 -16.83 0.35 17.40
N ARG A 50 -17.34 0.65 18.60
CA ARG A 50 -16.92 1.83 19.38
C ARG A 50 -15.49 1.70 19.87
N ALA A 51 -15.06 0.48 20.14
CA ALA A 51 -13.74 0.23 20.69
C ALA A 51 -12.64 0.25 19.60
N LYS A 52 -13.00 0.02 18.33
CA LYS A 52 -12.09 0.03 17.16
C LYS A 52 -10.76 -0.68 17.44
N GLN A 53 -10.82 -1.85 18.06
CA GLN A 53 -9.63 -2.50 18.61
C GLN A 53 -8.79 -3.19 17.54
N CYS A 54 -7.50 -2.88 17.57
CA CYS A 54 -6.46 -3.57 16.82
C CYS A 54 -5.35 -3.98 17.80
N ARG A 55 -4.56 -4.99 17.42
CA ARG A 55 -3.31 -5.35 18.10
C ARG A 55 -2.33 -4.15 18.06
N PRO A 56 -1.45 -3.98 19.06
CA PRO A 56 -0.42 -2.95 19.01
C PRO A 56 0.40 -3.00 17.72
N GLY A 57 0.72 -1.85 17.14
CA GLY A 57 1.41 -1.72 15.84
C GLY A 57 0.50 -1.86 14.62
N TYR A 58 -0.82 -1.88 14.83
CA TYR A 58 -1.81 -1.90 13.76
C TYR A 58 -2.87 -0.82 13.98
N THR A 59 -3.23 -0.17 12.88
CA THR A 59 -4.24 0.87 12.78
C THR A 59 -5.55 0.30 12.25
N TYR A 60 -6.65 0.72 12.87
CA TYR A 60 -8.00 0.42 12.41
C TYR A 60 -8.29 1.15 11.09
N VAL A 61 -8.63 0.40 10.04
CA VAL A 61 -8.93 0.96 8.71
C VAL A 61 -10.37 0.70 8.27
N GLY A 62 -11.10 -0.14 8.98
CA GLY A 62 -12.49 -0.46 8.66
C GLY A 62 -13.02 -1.65 9.45
N TRP A 63 -14.16 -2.16 9.03
CA TRP A 63 -14.79 -3.34 9.61
C TRP A 63 -15.64 -4.07 8.58
N ALA A 64 -15.85 -5.37 8.79
CA ALA A 64 -16.81 -6.16 8.03
C ALA A 64 -18.05 -6.45 8.89
N LYS A 65 -19.24 -6.33 8.31
CA LYS A 65 -20.50 -6.65 8.98
C LYS A 65 -20.65 -8.15 9.19
N ASP A 66 -20.43 -8.92 8.12
CA ASP A 66 -20.55 -10.38 8.10
C ASP A 66 -21.78 -10.85 8.95
N SER A 67 -21.65 -11.95 9.70
CA SER A 67 -22.69 -12.44 10.60
C SER A 67 -22.78 -11.71 11.95
N CYS A 68 -22.05 -10.61 12.15
CA CYS A 68 -22.01 -9.92 13.46
C CYS A 68 -23.33 -9.21 13.80
N HIS A 69 -24.11 -8.86 12.79
CA HIS A 69 -25.40 -8.19 12.96
C HIS A 69 -26.40 -9.01 13.79
N GLU A 70 -26.25 -10.33 13.85
CA GLU A 70 -27.09 -11.22 14.64
C GLU A 70 -26.71 -11.23 16.14
N GLN A 71 -25.47 -10.83 16.46
CA GLN A 71 -24.95 -10.93 17.83
C GLN A 71 -25.29 -9.70 18.66
N LYS A 72 -24.95 -8.50 18.15
CA LYS A 72 -25.16 -7.23 18.84
C LYS A 72 -25.34 -6.06 17.86
N PRO A 73 -26.17 -5.06 18.21
CA PRO A 73 -26.21 -3.80 17.47
C PRO A 73 -24.83 -3.12 17.53
N ASN A 74 -24.42 -2.48 16.43
CA ASN A 74 -23.13 -1.80 16.30
C ASN A 74 -21.89 -2.70 16.50
N SER A 75 -22.00 -3.97 16.08
CA SER A 75 -20.87 -4.89 16.06
C SER A 75 -20.44 -5.22 14.63
N GLY A 76 -19.18 -5.60 14.50
CA GLY A 76 -18.56 -6.01 13.24
C GLY A 76 -17.22 -6.66 13.51
N ARG A 77 -16.54 -7.12 12.47
CA ARG A 77 -15.17 -7.62 12.55
C ARG A 77 -14.21 -6.51 12.13
N PRO A 78 -13.48 -5.88 13.07
CA PRO A 78 -12.46 -4.90 12.72
C PRO A 78 -11.48 -5.40 11.66
N ILE A 79 -11.08 -4.48 10.80
CA ILE A 79 -10.03 -4.64 9.81
C ILE A 79 -8.90 -3.69 10.21
N CYS A 80 -7.72 -4.26 10.39
CA CYS A 80 -6.55 -3.59 10.91
C CYS A 80 -5.39 -3.78 9.92
N CYS A 81 -4.62 -2.73 9.69
CA CYS A 81 -3.41 -2.76 8.88
C CYS A 81 -2.22 -2.30 9.71
N ASN A 82 -1.03 -2.83 9.44
CA ASN A 82 0.19 -2.41 10.10
C ASN A 82 0.39 -0.89 9.92
N ASP A 83 0.86 -0.21 10.96
CA ASP A 83 1.02 1.25 10.94
C ASP A 83 1.90 1.71 9.75
N ASP A 84 2.99 0.99 9.47
CA ASP A 84 3.87 1.24 8.32
C ASP A 84 3.14 1.11 6.97
N THR A 85 2.18 0.19 6.87
CA THR A 85 1.37 0.01 5.67
C THR A 85 0.45 1.21 5.48
N VAL A 86 -0.20 1.66 6.55
CA VAL A 86 -1.16 2.79 6.51
C VAL A 86 -0.45 4.10 6.16
N GLU A 87 0.72 4.37 6.74
CA GLU A 87 1.52 5.56 6.42
C GLU A 87 1.90 5.63 4.93
N ARG A 88 2.06 4.47 4.29
CA ARG A 88 2.45 4.36 2.87
C ARG A 88 1.27 4.36 1.91
N PHE A 89 0.03 4.45 2.39
CA PHE A 89 -1.12 4.67 1.51
C PHE A 89 -1.04 6.02 0.79
N GLY A 90 -0.26 6.97 1.29
CA GLY A 90 -0.06 8.27 0.65
C GLY A 90 -1.31 9.14 0.66
N VAL A 91 -1.37 10.11 -0.24
CA VAL A 91 -2.44 11.11 -0.31
C VAL A 91 -3.10 11.13 -1.69
N ASP A 92 -4.35 11.57 -1.74
CA ASP A 92 -5.07 11.83 -2.98
C ASP A 92 -4.62 13.16 -3.63
N ALA A 93 -5.23 13.50 -4.77
CA ALA A 93 -4.92 14.72 -5.52
C ALA A 93 -5.16 16.02 -4.74
N ASN A 94 -5.94 15.99 -3.65
CA ASN A 94 -6.22 17.12 -2.78
C ASN A 94 -5.34 17.13 -1.53
N GLY A 95 -4.39 16.21 -1.42
CA GLY A 95 -3.52 16.06 -0.25
C GLY A 95 -4.20 15.39 0.95
N LYS A 96 -5.39 14.79 0.78
CA LYS A 96 -6.03 14.02 1.85
C LYS A 96 -5.45 12.60 1.88
N PRO A 97 -5.17 12.00 3.06
CA PRO A 97 -4.78 10.60 3.14
C PRO A 97 -5.76 9.70 2.38
N ARG A 98 -5.22 8.81 1.55
CA ARG A 98 -6.05 7.78 0.90
C ARG A 98 -6.49 6.76 1.96
N GLU A 99 -7.73 6.32 1.85
CA GLU A 99 -8.37 5.45 2.84
C GLU A 99 -8.86 4.16 2.18
N CYS A 100 -8.95 3.09 2.95
CA CYS A 100 -9.58 1.86 2.49
C CYS A 100 -11.09 2.02 2.43
N ILE A 101 -11.76 1.27 1.54
CA ILE A 101 -13.22 1.34 1.38
C ILE A 101 -13.80 0.01 0.88
N TRP A 102 -15.02 -0.32 1.33
CA TRP A 102 -15.82 -1.36 0.70
C TRP A 102 -16.42 -0.85 -0.62
N ARG A 103 -16.01 -1.50 -1.71
CA ARG A 103 -16.52 -1.33 -3.07
C ARG A 103 -17.60 -2.38 -3.37
N GLY A 104 -18.58 -2.01 -4.18
CA GLY A 104 -19.62 -2.91 -4.66
C GLY A 104 -21.02 -2.37 -4.45
N THR A 105 -21.57 -1.76 -5.49
CA THR A 105 -22.94 -1.23 -5.54
C THR A 105 -23.92 -2.18 -6.22
N GLY A 106 -25.21 -1.92 -6.06
CA GLY A 106 -26.28 -2.69 -6.69
C GLY A 106 -26.48 -4.09 -6.09
N PRO A 107 -27.44 -4.87 -6.62
CA PRO A 107 -27.84 -6.15 -6.03
C PRO A 107 -26.75 -7.22 -6.10
N ASN A 108 -25.83 -7.14 -7.06
CA ASN A 108 -24.76 -8.14 -7.24
C ASN A 108 -23.40 -7.71 -6.68
N CYS A 109 -23.28 -6.46 -6.20
CA CYS A 109 -22.12 -5.95 -5.49
C CYS A 109 -20.73 -6.12 -6.14
N ASN A 110 -20.60 -6.41 -7.43
CA ASN A 110 -19.32 -6.74 -8.08
C ASN A 110 -18.40 -5.51 -8.28
N GLY A 111 -18.12 -4.77 -7.22
CA GLY A 111 -17.21 -3.62 -7.24
C GLY A 111 -15.78 -4.10 -7.45
N ALA A 112 -15.13 -3.57 -8.47
CA ALA A 112 -13.68 -3.70 -8.62
C ALA A 112 -12.98 -2.65 -7.75
N GLY A 113 -11.70 -2.87 -7.45
CA GLY A 113 -10.84 -1.79 -6.97
C GLY A 113 -10.52 -0.80 -8.08
N GLU A 114 -10.22 0.42 -7.70
CA GLU A 114 -9.73 1.44 -8.62
C GLU A 114 -8.24 1.25 -8.93
N GLU A 115 -7.75 1.98 -9.93
CA GLU A 115 -6.32 2.00 -10.25
C GLU A 115 -5.52 2.43 -9.01
N GLY A 116 -4.43 1.70 -8.72
CA GLY A 116 -3.64 1.92 -7.52
C GLY A 116 -4.27 1.39 -6.22
N GLU A 117 -5.36 0.63 -6.28
CA GLU A 117 -5.90 -0.10 -5.14
C GLU A 117 -5.63 -1.61 -5.25
N VAL A 118 -5.69 -2.27 -4.09
CA VAL A 118 -5.63 -3.72 -3.97
C VAL A 118 -6.80 -4.24 -3.15
N VAL A 119 -7.35 -5.38 -3.55
CA VAL A 119 -8.40 -6.09 -2.81
C VAL A 119 -7.78 -6.86 -1.66
N LEU A 120 -8.18 -6.55 -0.43
CA LEU A 120 -7.73 -7.26 0.77
C LEU A 120 -8.74 -8.31 1.25
N PHE A 121 -10.03 -7.97 1.24
CA PHE A 121 -11.08 -8.83 1.77
C PHE A 121 -12.31 -8.80 0.88
N LYS A 122 -13.13 -9.86 0.98
CA LYS A 122 -14.47 -9.91 0.38
C LYS A 122 -15.51 -10.22 1.44
N SER A 123 -16.72 -9.69 1.27
CA SER A 123 -17.87 -9.95 2.14
C SER A 123 -19.18 -9.83 1.37
N GLY A 124 -20.16 -10.65 1.74
CA GLY A 124 -21.51 -10.58 1.17
C GLY A 124 -22.29 -9.33 1.61
N ASN A 125 -21.94 -8.72 2.74
CA ASN A 125 -22.60 -7.50 3.23
C ASN A 125 -21.66 -6.29 3.26
N GLY A 126 -20.37 -6.50 3.01
CA GLY A 126 -19.34 -5.47 3.21
C GLY A 126 -19.24 -5.05 4.67
N GLY A 127 -19.21 -3.75 4.91
CA GLY A 127 -19.10 -3.16 6.24
C GLY A 127 -18.86 -1.67 6.11
N GLY A 128 -17.92 -1.10 6.87
CA GLY A 128 -17.60 0.31 6.79
C GLY A 128 -16.09 0.59 6.86
N PRO A 129 -15.60 1.66 6.22
CA PRO A 129 -16.34 2.58 5.33
C PRO A 129 -16.74 1.90 4.01
N THR A 130 -17.77 2.42 3.35
CA THR A 130 -18.37 1.80 2.14
C THR A 130 -18.93 2.88 1.21
N GLU A 131 -18.84 2.65 -0.10
CA GLU A 131 -19.48 3.51 -1.12
C GLU A 131 -20.99 3.24 -1.27
N SER A 132 -21.48 2.15 -0.66
CA SER A 132 -22.86 1.68 -0.74
C SER A 132 -23.45 1.40 0.65
N ASP A 133 -24.61 0.75 0.69
CA ASP A 133 -25.15 0.18 1.92
C ASP A 133 -24.37 -1.06 2.41
N GLN A 134 -24.78 -1.58 3.57
CA GLN A 134 -24.32 -2.86 4.13
C GLN A 134 -25.37 -3.97 3.96
N SER A 135 -26.13 -3.93 2.85
CA SER A 135 -27.11 -4.94 2.49
C SER A 135 -26.41 -6.19 1.94
N GLN A 136 -27.04 -7.34 2.13
CA GLN A 136 -26.56 -8.60 1.54
C GLN A 136 -26.66 -8.54 0.02
N CYS A 137 -25.57 -8.91 -0.65
CA CYS A 137 -25.55 -9.09 -2.09
C CYS A 137 -26.38 -10.32 -2.49
N SER A 138 -27.27 -10.14 -3.47
CA SER A 138 -28.10 -11.20 -4.05
C SER A 138 -27.24 -12.26 -4.75
N THR A 139 -26.20 -11.82 -5.46
CA THR A 139 -25.12 -12.66 -5.99
C THR A 139 -23.79 -11.91 -5.82
N GLY A 140 -22.64 -12.59 -5.88
CA GLY A 140 -21.33 -11.93 -5.79
C GLY A 140 -20.91 -11.49 -4.38
N TYR A 141 -20.01 -10.51 -4.31
CA TYR A 141 -19.41 -10.00 -3.06
C TYR A 141 -19.05 -8.53 -3.20
N LYS A 142 -19.14 -7.78 -2.10
CA LYS A 142 -18.42 -6.51 -1.94
C LYS A 142 -16.95 -6.80 -1.65
N TYR A 143 -16.07 -5.89 -2.06
CA TYR A 143 -14.62 -6.03 -1.91
C TYR A 143 -14.07 -4.86 -1.11
N PHE A 144 -13.30 -5.15 -0.07
CA PHE A 144 -12.59 -4.14 0.70
C PHE A 144 -11.28 -3.85 0.01
N THR A 145 -11.16 -2.65 -0.52
CA THR A 145 -9.98 -2.20 -1.25
C THR A 145 -9.21 -1.20 -0.41
N CYS A 146 -7.90 -1.24 -0.52
CA CYS A 146 -7.01 -0.27 0.10
C CYS A 146 -6.03 0.26 -0.95
N PRO A 147 -5.50 1.49 -0.77
CA PRO A 147 -4.42 2.00 -1.60
C PRO A 147 -3.23 1.05 -1.58
N LEU A 148 -2.62 0.82 -2.74
CA LEU A 148 -1.42 0.01 -2.88
C LEU A 148 -0.21 0.83 -2.40
N PRO A 149 0.50 0.40 -1.34
CA PRO A 149 1.63 1.16 -0.80
C PRO A 149 2.74 1.42 -1.82
N GLY A 150 3.04 2.70 -2.05
CA GLY A 150 4.07 3.13 -3.01
C GLY A 150 3.63 3.11 -4.48
N TRP A 151 2.33 3.05 -4.76
CA TRP A 151 1.78 3.15 -6.12
C TRP A 151 2.34 4.34 -6.91
N ASP A 152 2.32 5.53 -6.32
CA ASP A 152 2.70 6.76 -7.02
C ASP A 152 4.19 6.76 -7.40
N GLN A 153 5.05 6.21 -6.51
CA GLN A 153 6.46 6.02 -6.80
C GLN A 153 6.66 5.00 -7.92
N MET A 154 5.97 3.86 -7.86
CA MET A 154 6.05 2.82 -8.88
C MET A 154 5.67 3.38 -10.25
N MET A 155 4.58 4.14 -10.34
CA MET A 155 4.14 4.77 -11.58
C MET A 155 5.09 5.86 -12.09
N ALA A 156 5.78 6.57 -11.20
CA ALA A 156 6.80 7.56 -11.58
C ALA A 156 8.09 6.92 -12.14
N GLU A 157 8.41 5.71 -11.69
CA GLU A 157 9.60 4.95 -12.12
C GLU A 157 9.34 4.12 -13.39
N CYS A 158 8.10 3.75 -13.66
CA CYS A 158 7.71 3.11 -14.92
C CYS A 158 7.79 4.09 -16.10
N ARG A 159 8.93 4.10 -16.80
CA ARG A 159 9.10 4.76 -18.09
C ARG A 159 9.09 3.71 -19.19
N TRP A 160 8.32 3.93 -20.24
CA TRP A 160 8.43 3.12 -21.46
C TRP A 160 9.86 3.28 -22.01
N THR A 161 10.58 2.17 -22.15
CA THR A 161 11.78 2.14 -22.99
C THR A 161 11.33 2.08 -24.44
N GLU A 162 11.67 3.11 -25.21
CA GLU A 162 11.54 3.10 -26.68
C GLU A 162 12.44 2.03 -27.31
#